data_AF-A0A374TFM9-F1
#
_entry.id   AF-A0A374TFM9-F1
#
_cell.length_a   1.000
_cell.length_b   1.000
_cell.length_c   1.000
_cell.angle_alpha   90.00
_cell.angle_beta   90.00
_cell.angle_gamma   90.00
#
_symmetry.space_group_name_H-M   'P 1'
#
loop_
_entity.id
_entity.type
_entity.pdbx_description
1 polymer ?
#
loop_
_entity_poly.entity_id
_entity_poly.type
_entity_poly.pdbx_seq_one_letter_code
_entity_poly.pdbx_strand_id
1 'polypeptide(L)'
;MLERINVISRNEIDRAYKDHVFFKLIRILCQPYVVSLKNFHLLPEEVFQEVMAWLDFISRTEADEDVLVVYSSVRSRIWGDMRLLAVPQCPDEEIDKSADLIMGILFTCLMKLSDDFVDGYGFYKTLAFSLFEQITRETKDRDHVISSIISNSYYEAHNEELNDWLIGYMLYSDNTLTDHEGRLKTTLARNGSPKGRKPSLLFTNADKEKDVEATEYWAHVFKEYISSRQRTGLMLDTKQDNFLILSIHAFKQYWCDDKKMKLPSAGSAFCKFLMEDCLFELGEDEQGNKIKLSSVNDTLTRVLSKDLNEYDGDYLAVNRFMQHFLESPF
;
A
#
# COMPACT_ATOMS: atom_id res chain seq x y z
N MET A 1 12.17 -3.97 -2.46
CA MET A 1 11.46 -4.90 -1.55
C MET A 1 10.03 -4.47 -1.30
N LEU A 2 9.68 -3.18 -1.46
CA LEU A 2 8.31 -2.74 -1.23
C LEU A 2 7.36 -3.30 -2.29
N GLU A 3 6.43 -4.15 -1.85
CA GLU A 3 5.32 -4.66 -2.66
C GLU A 3 4.00 -4.08 -2.11
N ARG A 4 3.05 -3.78 -3.01
CA ARG A 4 1.70 -3.34 -2.59
C ARG A 4 1.02 -4.47 -1.82
N ILE A 5 0.50 -4.13 -0.65
CA ILE A 5 -0.20 -5.09 0.19
C ILE A 5 -1.67 -5.12 -0.21
N ASN A 6 -2.13 -6.26 -0.73
CA ASN A 6 -3.53 -6.44 -1.11
C ASN A 6 -4.47 -6.33 0.12
N VAL A 7 -5.76 -6.06 -0.10
CA VAL A 7 -6.76 -5.82 0.96
C VAL A 7 -6.87 -6.98 1.96
N ILE A 8 -6.79 -8.22 1.49
CA ILE A 8 -6.90 -9.40 2.36
C ILE A 8 -5.72 -9.41 3.32
N SER A 9 -4.51 -9.24 2.79
CA SER A 9 -3.27 -9.14 3.56
C SER A 9 -3.27 -7.93 4.48
N ARG A 10 -3.80 -6.77 4.07
CA ARG A 10 -3.97 -5.59 4.94
C ARG A 10 -4.83 -5.90 6.16
N ASN A 11 -5.98 -6.55 5.96
CA ASN A 11 -6.85 -6.93 7.07
C ASN A 11 -6.22 -7.99 7.99
N GLU A 12 -5.35 -8.84 7.45
CA GLU A 12 -4.60 -9.83 8.24
C GLU A 12 -3.49 -9.15 9.05
N ILE A 13 -2.75 -8.21 8.45
CA ILE A 13 -1.74 -7.40 9.12
C ILE A 13 -2.38 -6.53 10.20
N ASP A 14 -3.46 -5.80 9.91
CA ASP A 14 -4.17 -5.02 10.90
C ASP A 14 -4.66 -5.93 12.05
N ARG A 15 -5.22 -7.11 11.76
CA ARG A 15 -5.62 -8.04 12.82
C ARG A 15 -4.44 -8.54 13.66
N ALA A 16 -3.29 -8.78 13.06
CA ALA A 16 -2.10 -9.30 13.74
C ALA A 16 -1.38 -8.21 14.56
N TYR A 17 -1.31 -6.99 14.04
CA TYR A 17 -0.44 -5.94 14.53
C TYR A 17 -1.18 -4.70 15.05
N LYS A 18 -2.51 -4.60 14.97
CA LYS A 18 -3.27 -3.41 15.44
C LYS A 18 -2.92 -2.94 16.84
N ASP A 19 -2.56 -3.87 17.72
CA ASP A 19 -2.24 -3.58 19.12
C ASP A 19 -0.74 -3.34 19.36
N HIS A 20 0.10 -3.63 18.35
CA HIS A 20 1.54 -3.49 18.39
C HIS A 20 1.95 -2.02 18.48
N VAL A 21 2.75 -1.66 19.49
CA VAL A 21 3.12 -0.27 19.80
C VAL A 21 3.79 0.45 18.63
N PHE A 22 4.70 -0.22 17.92
CA PHE A 22 5.39 0.36 16.76
C PHE A 22 4.47 0.52 15.53
N PHE A 23 3.60 -0.45 15.25
CA PHE A 23 2.63 -0.33 14.16
C PHE A 23 1.63 0.80 14.41
N LYS A 24 1.19 0.99 15.66
CA LYS A 24 0.35 2.14 16.06
C LYS A 24 1.04 3.47 15.78
N LEU A 25 2.31 3.61 16.13
CA LEU A 25 3.10 4.81 15.81
C LEU A 25 3.11 5.05 14.31
N ILE A 26 3.44 4.05 13.50
CA ILE A 26 3.49 4.18 12.03
C ILE A 26 2.14 4.61 11.47
N ARG A 27 1.03 4.02 11.93
CA ARG A 27 -0.32 4.43 11.51
C ARG A 27 -0.58 5.91 11.76
N ILE A 28 -0.15 6.43 12.91
CA ILE A 28 -0.30 7.85 13.26
C ILE A 28 0.58 8.72 12.35
N LEU A 29 1.84 8.34 12.17
CA LEU A 29 2.79 9.09 11.34
C LEU A 29 2.41 9.11 9.86
N CYS A 30 1.73 8.08 9.36
CA CYS A 30 1.25 8.04 7.98
C CYS A 30 0.02 8.93 7.72
N GLN A 31 -0.80 9.27 8.74
CA GLN A 31 -2.06 10.00 8.53
C GLN A 31 -1.90 11.32 7.73
N PRO A 32 -0.91 12.19 8.01
CA PRO A 32 -0.70 13.41 7.23
C PRO A 32 -0.40 13.14 5.76
N TYR A 33 0.26 12.01 5.46
CA TYR A 33 0.68 11.62 4.12
C TYR A 33 -0.48 11.01 3.33
N VAL A 34 -1.35 10.22 3.97
CA VAL A 34 -2.59 9.71 3.35
C VAL A 34 -3.46 10.86 2.83
N VAL A 35 -3.49 12.00 3.54
CA VAL A 35 -4.31 13.16 3.16
C VAL A 35 -3.61 14.08 2.16
N SER A 36 -2.28 14.21 2.24
CA SER A 36 -1.52 15.20 1.45
C SER A 36 -0.98 14.68 0.12
N LEU A 37 -0.76 13.37 0.00
CA LEU A 37 -0.28 12.74 -1.23
C LEU A 37 -1.49 12.42 -2.13
N LYS A 38 -1.53 13.02 -3.32
CA LYS A 38 -2.69 12.93 -4.22
C LYS A 38 -2.56 11.82 -5.24
N ASN A 39 -1.32 11.48 -5.58
CA ASN A 39 -0.96 10.56 -6.66
C ASN A 39 -0.29 9.28 -6.13
N PHE A 40 0.07 9.27 -4.85
CA PHE A 40 0.65 8.13 -4.19
C PHE A 40 0.03 7.91 -2.81
N HIS A 41 -0.75 6.84 -2.67
CA HIS A 41 -1.32 6.46 -1.38
C HIS A 41 -0.30 5.60 -0.64
N LEU A 42 0.31 6.16 0.41
CA LEU A 42 1.24 5.42 1.27
C LEU A 42 0.45 4.79 2.42
N LEU A 43 0.34 3.47 2.43
CA LEU A 43 -0.44 2.77 3.45
C LEU A 43 0.44 2.45 4.67
N PRO A 44 -0.10 2.56 5.91
CA PRO A 44 0.65 2.22 7.12
C PRO A 44 1.21 0.80 7.13
N GLU A 45 0.48 -0.16 6.55
CA GLU A 45 0.92 -1.55 6.45
C GLU A 45 2.17 -1.68 5.57
N GLU A 46 2.25 -0.90 4.49
CA GLU A 46 3.39 -0.91 3.55
C GLU A 46 4.61 -0.25 4.18
N VAL A 47 4.41 0.88 4.87
CA VAL A 47 5.47 1.54 5.64
C VAL A 47 5.99 0.61 6.73
N PHE A 48 5.09 -0.05 7.46
CA PHE A 48 5.49 -1.00 8.49
C PHE A 48 6.26 -2.17 7.91
N GLN A 49 5.79 -2.75 6.80
CA GLN A 49 6.50 -3.83 6.12
C GLN A 49 7.90 -3.40 5.69
N GLU A 50 8.04 -2.25 5.03
CA GLU A 50 9.34 -1.78 4.55
C GLU A 50 10.31 -1.54 5.70
N VAL A 51 9.84 -0.85 6.76
CA VAL A 51 10.67 -0.58 7.94
C VAL A 51 11.10 -1.90 8.60
N MET A 52 10.19 -2.85 8.77
CA MET A 52 10.52 -4.14 9.38
C MET A 52 11.44 -4.97 8.49
N ALA A 53 11.30 -4.93 7.16
CA ALA A 53 12.16 -5.63 6.23
C ALA A 53 13.62 -5.15 6.34
N TRP A 54 13.81 -3.84 6.49
CA TRP A 54 15.12 -3.23 6.72
C TRP A 54 15.71 -3.58 8.08
N LEU A 55 14.92 -3.50 9.15
CA LEU A 55 15.36 -3.92 10.48
C LEU A 55 15.72 -5.41 10.54
N ASP A 56 14.92 -6.27 9.88
CA ASP A 56 15.19 -7.70 9.77
C ASP A 56 16.38 -8.02 8.88
N PHE A 57 16.66 -7.20 7.88
CA PHE A 57 17.88 -7.32 7.10
C PHE A 57 19.11 -7.06 7.96
N ILE A 58 19.08 -6.02 8.82
CA ILE A 58 20.16 -5.77 9.78
C ILE A 58 20.33 -6.94 10.73
N SER A 59 19.24 -7.43 11.34
CA SER A 59 19.34 -8.48 12.37
C SER A 59 19.76 -9.85 11.83
N ARG A 60 19.43 -10.16 10.56
CA ARG A 60 19.76 -11.45 9.94
C ARG A 60 21.17 -11.52 9.34
N THR A 61 21.77 -10.39 9.01
CA THR A 61 23.04 -10.37 8.29
C THR A 61 24.19 -10.44 9.29
N GLU A 62 24.96 -11.54 9.24
CA GLU A 62 26.07 -11.77 10.16
C GLU A 62 27.26 -10.83 9.91
N ALA A 63 27.42 -10.33 8.68
CA ALA A 63 28.55 -9.49 8.28
C ALA A 63 28.15 -8.00 8.24
N ASP A 64 28.64 -7.23 9.22
CA ASP A 64 28.40 -5.78 9.31
C ASP A 64 28.78 -5.03 8.02
N GLU A 65 29.86 -5.45 7.34
CA GLU A 65 30.31 -4.83 6.09
C GLU A 65 29.26 -4.94 4.97
N ASP A 66 28.59 -6.09 4.86
CA ASP A 66 27.54 -6.30 3.85
C ASP A 66 26.32 -5.43 4.14
N VAL A 67 25.95 -5.29 5.42
CA VAL A 67 24.88 -4.38 5.85
C VAL A 67 25.24 -2.95 5.48
N LEU A 68 26.45 -2.49 5.79
CA LEU A 68 26.91 -1.13 5.50
C LEU A 68 26.89 -0.81 4.00
N VAL A 69 27.34 -1.75 3.15
CA VAL A 69 27.30 -1.60 1.69
C VAL A 69 25.87 -1.40 1.22
N VAL A 70 24.94 -2.25 1.66
CA VAL A 70 23.54 -2.13 1.27
C VAL A 70 22.92 -0.85 1.83
N TYR A 71 23.20 -0.52 3.09
CA TYR A 71 22.64 0.64 3.78
C TYR A 71 23.05 1.98 3.15
N SER A 72 24.22 2.04 2.51
CA SER A 72 24.67 3.21 1.74
C SER A 72 23.75 3.60 0.56
N SER A 73 22.83 2.69 0.19
CA SER A 73 21.89 2.86 -0.93
C SER A 73 20.41 2.76 -0.52
N VAL A 74 20.09 2.79 0.78
CA VAL A 74 18.71 2.63 1.28
C VAL A 74 17.77 3.63 0.62
N ARG A 75 18.15 4.91 0.55
CA ARG A 75 17.28 5.94 -0.03
C ARG A 75 16.92 5.63 -1.48
N SER A 76 17.90 5.33 -2.33
CA SER A 76 17.64 5.11 -3.75
C SER A 76 16.78 3.87 -3.99
N ARG A 77 16.93 2.84 -3.14
CA ARG A 77 16.08 1.65 -3.18
C ARG A 77 14.64 1.95 -2.77
N ILE A 78 14.43 2.59 -1.62
CA ILE A 78 13.09 2.97 -1.15
C ILE A 78 12.40 3.87 -2.17
N TRP A 79 13.12 4.89 -2.67
CA TRP A 79 12.59 5.81 -3.65
C TRP A 79 12.22 5.11 -4.96
N GLY A 80 13.10 4.24 -5.46
CA GLY A 80 12.86 3.46 -6.68
C GLY A 80 11.65 2.54 -6.54
N ASP A 81 11.53 1.85 -5.41
CA ASP A 81 10.39 1.00 -5.12
C ASP A 81 9.09 1.83 -5.06
N MET A 82 9.08 2.96 -4.36
CA MET A 82 7.90 3.84 -4.31
C MET A 82 7.52 4.40 -5.69
N ARG A 83 8.50 4.74 -6.52
CA ARG A 83 8.27 5.21 -7.89
C ARG A 83 7.57 4.16 -8.73
N LEU A 84 7.94 2.88 -8.58
CA LEU A 84 7.27 1.75 -9.24
C LEU A 84 5.83 1.56 -8.74
N LEU A 85 5.58 1.88 -7.47
CA LEU A 85 4.28 1.74 -6.84
C LEU A 85 3.33 2.92 -7.06
N ALA A 86 3.84 4.04 -7.58
CA ALA A 86 3.07 5.24 -7.83
C ALA A 86 2.37 5.24 -9.19
N VAL A 87 1.38 6.11 -9.35
CA VAL A 87 0.76 6.32 -10.68
C VAL A 87 1.81 6.92 -11.64
N PRO A 88 1.75 6.63 -12.96
CA PRO A 88 2.79 7.02 -13.93
C PRO A 88 3.15 8.51 -13.98
N GLN A 89 2.27 9.39 -13.48
CA GLN A 89 2.47 10.84 -13.45
C GLN A 89 2.63 11.41 -12.03
N CYS A 90 2.92 10.56 -11.04
CA CYS A 90 3.16 11.02 -9.69
C CYS A 90 4.34 12.01 -9.68
N PRO A 91 4.20 13.20 -9.09
CA PRO A 91 5.31 14.11 -8.92
C PRO A 91 6.41 13.47 -8.06
N ASP A 92 7.67 13.69 -8.42
CA ASP A 92 8.81 13.17 -7.63
C ASP A 92 8.78 13.68 -6.19
N GLU A 93 8.25 14.88 -5.96
CA GLU A 93 8.07 15.44 -4.61
C GLU A 93 7.17 14.58 -3.70
N GLU A 94 6.16 13.91 -4.25
CA GLU A 94 5.30 13.00 -3.47
C GLU A 94 6.04 11.69 -3.14
N ILE A 95 6.90 11.22 -4.04
CA ILE A 95 7.76 10.05 -3.83
C ILE A 95 8.83 10.38 -2.79
N ASP A 96 9.45 11.55 -2.89
CA ASP A 96 10.45 12.04 -1.94
C ASP A 96 9.88 12.12 -0.52
N LYS A 97 8.70 12.75 -0.36
CA LYS A 97 8.02 12.83 0.94
C LYS A 97 7.76 11.46 1.55
N SER A 98 7.39 10.50 0.72
CA SER A 98 7.10 9.13 1.16
C SER A 98 8.38 8.40 1.57
N ALA A 99 9.44 8.52 0.77
CA ALA A 99 10.73 7.92 1.05
C ALA A 99 11.34 8.52 2.33
N ASP A 100 11.21 9.84 2.50
CA ASP A 100 11.68 10.56 3.67
C ASP A 100 11.00 10.10 4.96
N LEU A 101 9.70 9.78 4.92
CA LEU A 101 9.01 9.22 6.09
C LEU A 101 9.62 7.89 6.52
N ILE A 102 9.83 6.95 5.59
CA ILE A 102 10.42 5.64 5.90
C ILE A 102 11.86 5.80 6.40
N MET A 103 12.65 6.64 5.72
CA MET A 103 14.02 6.96 6.11
C MET A 103 14.08 7.59 7.50
N GLY A 104 13.16 8.50 7.82
CA GLY A 104 13.05 9.14 9.14
C GLY A 104 12.68 8.16 10.25
N ILE A 105 11.77 7.22 9.98
CA ILE A 105 11.41 6.15 10.92
C ILE A 105 12.61 5.22 11.16
N LEU A 106 13.29 4.76 10.10
CA LEU A 106 14.48 3.93 10.20
C LEU A 106 15.60 4.63 10.96
N PHE A 107 15.86 5.90 10.65
CA PHE A 107 16.84 6.72 11.37
C PHE A 107 16.50 6.80 12.87
N THR A 108 15.24 7.05 13.21
CA THR A 108 14.78 7.14 14.61
C THR A 108 14.97 5.81 15.35
N CYS A 109 14.72 4.68 14.69
CA CYS A 109 14.98 3.35 15.25
C CYS A 109 16.48 3.12 15.50
N LEU A 110 17.32 3.42 14.52
CA LEU A 110 18.77 3.25 14.66
C LEU A 110 19.36 4.17 15.74
N MET A 111 18.84 5.38 15.88
CA MET A 111 19.25 6.30 16.95
C MET A 111 18.95 5.74 18.35
N LYS A 112 17.81 5.06 18.53
CA LYS A 112 17.50 4.34 19.78
C LYS A 112 18.49 3.21 20.07
N LEU A 113 18.84 2.45 19.04
CA LEU A 113 19.82 1.35 19.12
C LEU A 113 21.28 1.85 19.27
N SER A 114 21.51 3.14 19.07
CA SER A 114 22.83 3.78 19.20
C SER A 114 23.14 4.27 20.62
N ASP A 115 22.26 3.99 21.58
CA ASP A 115 22.49 4.29 22.99
C ASP A 115 23.68 3.47 23.51
N ASP A 116 24.57 4.10 24.27
CA ASP A 116 25.82 3.49 24.76
C ASP A 116 25.58 2.24 25.64
N PHE A 117 24.35 2.02 26.13
CA PHE A 117 23.97 0.83 26.89
C PHE A 117 23.50 -0.37 26.03
N VAL A 118 23.44 -0.21 24.69
CA VAL A 118 22.99 -1.25 23.76
C VAL A 118 24.19 -2.00 23.17
N ASP A 119 24.15 -3.33 23.20
CA ASP A 119 25.19 -4.14 22.55
C ASP A 119 25.23 -3.85 21.05
N GLY A 120 26.42 -3.54 20.52
CA GLY A 120 26.58 -3.17 19.11
C GLY A 120 26.22 -1.71 18.78
N TYR A 121 26.01 -0.83 19.78
CA TYR A 121 25.63 0.58 19.56
C TYR A 121 26.47 1.32 18.51
N GLY A 122 27.79 1.08 18.45
CA GLY A 122 28.68 1.73 17.48
C GLY A 122 28.35 1.39 16.02
N PHE A 123 27.85 0.17 15.77
CA PHE A 123 27.40 -0.26 14.46
C PHE A 123 26.10 0.43 14.07
N TYR A 124 25.09 0.41 14.95
CA TYR A 124 23.82 1.11 14.71
C TYR A 124 24.00 2.62 14.52
N LYS A 125 24.94 3.22 15.26
CA LYS A 125 25.31 4.63 15.12
C LYS A 125 25.89 4.92 13.74
N THR A 126 26.73 4.03 13.23
CA THR A 126 27.29 4.14 11.87
C THR A 126 26.19 4.08 10.82
N LEU A 127 25.23 3.14 10.96
CA LEU A 127 24.07 3.06 10.07
C LEU A 127 23.19 4.30 10.14
N ALA A 128 22.91 4.81 11.35
CA ALA A 128 22.12 6.02 11.56
C ALA A 128 22.76 7.23 10.86
N PHE A 129 24.08 7.41 10.98
CA PHE A 129 24.80 8.47 10.27
C PHE A 129 24.74 8.29 8.74
N SER A 130 24.86 7.06 8.24
CA SER A 130 24.73 6.78 6.80
C SER A 130 23.35 7.17 6.27
N LEU A 131 22.26 6.83 6.98
CA LEU A 131 20.92 7.25 6.60
C LEU A 131 20.78 8.77 6.67
N PHE A 132 21.30 9.40 7.73
CA PHE A 132 21.23 10.85 7.90
C PHE A 132 21.92 11.61 6.78
N GLU A 133 23.08 11.14 6.31
CA GLU A 133 23.76 11.72 5.15
C GLU A 133 22.91 11.61 3.88
N GLN A 134 22.29 10.45 3.64
CA GLN A 134 21.42 10.24 2.48
C GLN A 134 20.20 11.16 2.49
N ILE A 135 19.54 11.35 3.65
CA ILE A 135 18.42 12.28 3.78
C ILE A 135 18.89 13.72 3.55
N THR A 136 20.07 14.09 4.08
CA THR A 136 20.60 15.46 3.99
C THR A 136 20.99 15.87 2.58
N ARG A 137 21.49 14.95 1.75
CA ARG A 137 21.91 15.24 0.38
C ARG A 137 20.74 15.58 -0.54
N GLU A 138 19.57 15.02 -0.26
CA GLU A 138 18.45 14.99 -1.20
C GLU A 138 17.24 15.83 -0.72
N THR A 139 17.09 16.07 0.58
CA THR A 139 15.91 16.74 1.15
C THR A 139 16.26 18.04 1.89
N LYS A 140 15.65 19.16 1.48
CA LYS A 140 15.82 20.48 2.13
C LYS A 140 15.05 20.64 3.45
N ASP A 141 14.05 19.78 3.70
CA ASP A 141 13.14 19.83 4.86
C ASP A 141 13.37 18.67 5.86
N ARG A 142 14.59 18.12 5.88
CA ARG A 142 15.01 16.97 6.70
C ARG A 142 14.62 17.10 8.17
N ASP A 143 14.92 18.27 8.75
CA ASP A 143 14.72 18.49 10.18
C ASP A 143 13.22 18.46 10.52
N HIS A 144 12.35 18.80 9.57
CA HIS A 144 10.91 18.74 9.76
C HIS A 144 10.40 17.30 9.88
N VAL A 145 10.87 16.37 9.04
CA VAL A 145 10.43 14.97 9.09
C VAL A 145 10.86 14.30 10.40
N ILE A 146 12.14 14.38 10.77
CA ILE A 146 12.62 13.79 12.02
C ILE A 146 11.95 14.47 13.23
N SER A 147 11.84 15.80 13.23
CA SER A 147 11.17 16.55 14.30
C SER A 147 9.71 16.14 14.44
N SER A 148 8.98 15.97 13.32
CA SER A 148 7.56 15.56 13.35
C SER A 148 7.35 14.15 13.92
N ILE A 149 8.32 13.26 13.79
CA ILE A 149 8.29 11.93 14.41
C ILE A 149 8.50 12.06 15.92
N ILE A 150 9.60 12.69 16.34
CA ILE A 150 10.00 12.73 17.75
C ILE A 150 9.11 13.62 18.62
N SER A 151 8.49 14.65 18.04
CA SER A 151 7.53 15.54 18.72
C SER A 151 6.09 15.06 18.64
N ASN A 152 5.84 13.89 18.02
CA ASN A 152 4.51 13.32 17.97
C ASN A 152 4.08 12.90 19.39
N SER A 153 2.88 13.31 19.81
CA SER A 153 2.39 13.06 21.17
C SER A 153 2.30 11.57 21.53
N TYR A 154 2.01 10.70 20.55
CA TYR A 154 2.03 9.26 20.77
C TYR A 154 3.46 8.74 20.94
N TYR A 155 4.40 9.23 20.12
CA TYR A 155 5.80 8.88 20.27
C TYR A 155 6.34 9.29 21.65
N GLU A 156 6.09 10.53 22.08
CA GLU A 156 6.52 11.02 23.40
C GLU A 156 5.92 10.18 24.55
N ALA A 157 4.62 9.88 24.48
CA ALA A 157 3.93 9.12 25.52
C ALA A 157 4.36 7.65 25.62
N HIS A 158 4.82 7.05 24.51
CA HIS A 158 5.20 5.64 24.42
C HIS A 158 6.70 5.43 24.15
N ASN A 159 7.53 6.46 24.35
CA ASN A 159 8.94 6.46 23.95
C ASN A 159 9.75 5.32 24.60
N GLU A 160 9.52 5.07 25.89
CA GLU A 160 10.16 3.99 26.65
C GLU A 160 9.68 2.62 26.17
N GLU A 161 8.37 2.40 26.06
CA GLU A 161 7.78 1.14 25.57
C GLU A 161 8.28 0.79 24.15
N LEU A 162 8.36 1.80 23.27
CA LEU A 162 8.92 1.66 21.92
C LEU A 162 10.41 1.29 21.96
N ASN A 163 11.17 1.87 22.90
CA ASN A 163 12.60 1.60 23.04
C ASN A 163 12.83 0.17 23.52
N ASP A 164 12.14 -0.24 24.58
CA ASP A 164 12.24 -1.56 25.18
C ASP A 164 11.85 -2.64 24.15
N TRP A 165 10.76 -2.40 23.41
CA TRP A 165 10.35 -3.31 22.34
C TRP A 165 11.41 -3.41 21.24
N LEU A 166 11.94 -2.28 20.75
CA LEU A 166 12.89 -2.28 19.63
C LEU A 166 14.21 -2.94 20.01
N ILE A 167 14.76 -2.63 21.18
CA ILE A 167 15.99 -3.26 21.69
C ILE A 167 15.76 -4.75 21.89
N GLY A 168 14.64 -5.12 22.53
CA GLY A 168 14.26 -6.51 22.73
C GLY A 168 14.13 -7.29 21.43
N TYR A 169 13.56 -6.65 20.42
CA TYR A 169 13.40 -7.22 19.09
C TYR A 169 14.74 -7.41 18.37
N MET A 170 15.59 -6.39 18.34
CA MET A 170 16.82 -6.41 17.55
C MET A 170 17.92 -7.28 18.15
N LEU A 171 17.99 -7.38 19.48
CA LEU A 171 19.10 -8.08 20.15
C LEU A 171 18.74 -9.48 20.65
N TYR A 172 17.48 -9.72 21.00
CA TYR A 172 17.11 -10.93 21.75
C TYR A 172 16.02 -11.76 21.06
N SER A 173 15.43 -11.29 19.96
CA SER A 173 14.43 -12.06 19.23
C SER A 173 15.08 -13.00 18.22
N ASP A 174 14.82 -14.30 18.36
CA ASP A 174 15.16 -15.29 17.32
C ASP A 174 14.19 -15.25 16.12
N ASN A 175 13.10 -14.46 16.23
CA ASN A 175 12.04 -14.40 15.22
C ASN A 175 12.01 -13.03 14.54
N THR A 176 12.13 -13.04 13.22
CA THR A 176 11.87 -11.87 12.37
C THR A 176 10.37 -11.73 12.08
N LEU A 177 9.90 -10.49 11.92
CA LEU A 177 8.55 -10.16 11.50
C LEU A 177 8.36 -10.27 9.99
N THR A 178 9.42 -10.29 9.20
CA THR A 178 9.38 -10.46 7.74
C THR A 178 10.01 -11.77 7.27
N ASP A 179 9.51 -12.31 6.16
CA ASP A 179 10.15 -13.40 5.43
C ASP A 179 11.42 -12.93 4.70
N HIS A 180 12.02 -13.81 3.89
CA HIS A 180 13.29 -13.55 3.22
C HIS A 180 13.14 -12.58 2.03
N GLU A 181 11.92 -12.38 1.55
CA GLU A 181 11.58 -11.37 0.54
C GLU A 181 11.16 -10.03 1.16
N GLY A 182 11.10 -9.93 2.49
CA GLY A 182 10.73 -8.71 3.21
C GLY A 182 9.23 -8.53 3.41
N ARG A 183 8.40 -9.57 3.22
CA ARG A 183 6.96 -9.52 3.45
C ARG A 183 6.62 -9.82 4.90
N LEU A 184 5.65 -9.11 5.48
CA LEU A 184 5.22 -9.33 6.86
C LEU A 184 4.68 -10.76 7.05
N LYS A 185 5.26 -11.49 8.01
CA LYS A 185 4.74 -12.75 8.51
C LYS A 185 3.46 -12.47 9.28
N THR A 186 2.33 -12.84 8.70
CA THR A 186 1.10 -12.99 9.46
C THR A 186 1.10 -14.42 9.99
N THR A 187 1.49 -14.63 11.24
CA THR A 187 1.40 -15.94 11.91
C THR A 187 -0.07 -16.30 12.21
N LEU A 188 -0.94 -16.18 11.21
CA LEU A 188 -2.07 -17.08 11.02
C LEU A 188 -1.57 -18.21 10.12
N ALA A 189 -0.70 -19.07 10.67
CA ALA A 189 -0.45 -20.36 10.06
C ALA A 189 -1.81 -21.03 9.87
N ARG A 190 -2.25 -21.12 8.61
CA ARG A 190 -3.44 -21.87 8.20
C ARG A 190 -3.20 -23.35 8.49
N ASN A 191 -3.37 -23.77 9.73
CA ASN A 191 -3.76 -25.14 10.03
C ASN A 191 -5.25 -25.27 9.73
N GLY A 192 -5.54 -25.28 8.43
CA GLY A 192 -6.87 -25.32 7.88
C GLY A 192 -6.85 -24.73 6.48
N SER A 193 -6.94 -25.61 5.48
CA SER A 193 -7.42 -25.23 4.15
C SER A 193 -8.62 -24.32 4.34
N PRO A 194 -8.67 -23.10 3.76
CA PRO A 194 -9.80 -22.22 3.99
C PRO A 194 -11.05 -22.94 3.50
N LYS A 195 -11.92 -23.36 4.43
CA LYS A 195 -13.30 -23.80 4.16
C LYS A 195 -14.18 -22.60 3.80
N GLY A 196 -13.64 -21.67 3.02
CA GLY A 196 -14.35 -20.55 2.42
C GLY A 196 -14.66 -20.87 0.97
N ARG A 197 -15.76 -20.30 0.45
CA ARG A 197 -16.00 -20.26 -0.99
C ARG A 197 -14.73 -19.76 -1.69
N LYS A 198 -14.32 -20.44 -2.77
CA LYS A 198 -13.24 -19.94 -3.63
C LYS A 198 -13.52 -18.47 -3.94
N PRO A 199 -12.54 -17.57 -3.75
CA PRO A 199 -12.74 -16.14 -3.98
C PRO A 199 -13.18 -15.91 -5.43
N SER A 200 -14.18 -15.04 -5.62
CA SER A 200 -14.66 -14.70 -6.95
C SER A 200 -13.62 -13.81 -7.64
N LEU A 201 -13.07 -14.27 -8.75
CA LEU A 201 -12.06 -13.56 -9.55
C LEU A 201 -12.75 -12.90 -10.74
N LEU A 202 -12.30 -11.70 -11.12
CA LEU A 202 -12.85 -10.97 -12.26
C LEU A 202 -12.32 -11.51 -13.59
N PHE A 203 -10.99 -11.60 -13.70
CA PHE A 203 -10.30 -12.16 -14.88
C PHE A 203 -9.68 -13.51 -14.52
N THR A 204 -10.01 -14.53 -15.31
CA THR A 204 -9.51 -15.88 -15.10
C THR A 204 -8.95 -16.50 -16.36
N ASN A 205 -7.86 -17.24 -16.21
CA ASN A 205 -7.25 -18.01 -17.28
C ASN A 205 -8.06 -19.29 -17.59
N ALA A 206 -7.56 -20.10 -18.53
CA ALA A 206 -8.20 -21.36 -18.94
C ALA A 206 -8.39 -22.35 -17.77
N ASP A 207 -7.49 -22.30 -16.78
CA ASP A 207 -7.51 -23.15 -15.58
C ASP A 207 -8.43 -22.62 -14.47
N LYS A 208 -9.15 -21.52 -14.71
CA LYS A 208 -10.01 -20.82 -13.75
C LYS A 208 -9.24 -20.24 -12.56
N GLU A 209 -7.96 -19.97 -12.75
CA GLU A 209 -7.10 -19.24 -11.82
C GLU A 209 -7.05 -17.77 -12.22
N LYS A 210 -6.46 -16.91 -11.37
CA LYS A 210 -6.35 -15.48 -11.65
C LYS A 210 -5.48 -15.28 -12.89
N ASP A 211 -6.01 -14.57 -13.88
CA ASP A 211 -5.21 -14.11 -15.02
C ASP A 211 -4.44 -12.86 -14.59
N VAL A 212 -3.17 -13.03 -14.21
CA VAL A 212 -2.33 -11.98 -13.65
C VAL A 212 -2.08 -10.87 -14.68
N GLU A 213 -1.68 -11.26 -15.90
CA GLU A 213 -1.36 -10.31 -16.98
C GLU A 213 -2.60 -9.48 -17.36
N ALA A 214 -3.75 -10.13 -17.57
CA ALA A 214 -4.99 -9.40 -17.88
C ALA A 214 -5.42 -8.50 -16.71
N THR A 215 -5.28 -8.98 -15.47
CA THR A 215 -5.68 -8.22 -14.28
C THR A 215 -4.81 -6.97 -14.13
N GLU A 216 -3.49 -7.09 -14.24
CA GLU A 216 -2.55 -5.97 -14.14
C GLU A 216 -2.78 -4.95 -15.24
N TYR A 217 -2.94 -5.42 -16.49
CA TYR A 217 -3.26 -4.56 -17.62
C TYR A 217 -4.55 -3.78 -17.39
N TRP A 218 -5.66 -4.45 -17.06
CA TRP A 218 -6.94 -3.79 -16.89
C TRP A 218 -7.00 -2.91 -15.64
N ALA A 219 -6.29 -3.27 -14.57
CA ALA A 219 -6.15 -2.40 -13.40
C ALA A 219 -5.40 -1.11 -13.76
N HIS A 220 -4.33 -1.21 -14.55
CA HIS A 220 -3.60 -0.04 -15.04
C HIS A 220 -4.50 0.85 -15.92
N VAL A 221 -5.13 0.29 -16.94
CA VAL A 221 -6.04 1.03 -17.85
C VAL A 221 -7.19 1.69 -17.08
N PHE A 222 -7.79 0.97 -16.13
CA PHE A 222 -8.87 1.53 -15.31
C PHE A 222 -8.39 2.71 -14.47
N LYS A 223 -7.23 2.60 -13.82
CA LYS A 223 -6.65 3.70 -13.04
C LYS A 223 -6.32 4.93 -13.91
N GLU A 224 -5.76 4.73 -15.11
CA GLU A 224 -5.51 5.82 -16.06
C GLU A 224 -6.80 6.54 -16.47
N TYR A 225 -7.88 5.77 -16.74
CA TYR A 225 -9.19 6.37 -17.01
C TYR A 225 -9.67 7.22 -15.84
N ILE A 226 -9.61 6.69 -14.62
CA ILE A 226 -10.05 7.39 -13.42
C ILE A 226 -9.23 8.68 -13.20
N SER A 227 -7.91 8.63 -13.37
CA SER A 227 -7.01 9.78 -13.27
C SER A 227 -7.31 10.85 -14.33
N SER A 228 -7.60 10.44 -15.58
CA SER A 228 -7.93 11.36 -16.67
C SER A 228 -9.19 12.20 -16.40
N ARG A 229 -10.05 11.74 -15.50
CA ARG A 229 -11.30 12.40 -15.12
C ARG A 229 -11.12 13.41 -13.97
N GLN A 230 -9.88 13.58 -13.47
CA GLN A 230 -9.46 14.60 -12.50
C GLN A 230 -10.36 14.72 -11.25
N ARG A 231 -10.86 13.59 -10.73
CA ARG A 231 -11.69 13.55 -9.52
C ARG A 231 -10.82 13.31 -8.28
N THR A 232 -11.00 14.11 -7.24
CA THR A 232 -10.36 13.91 -5.93
C THR A 232 -11.25 13.09 -5.00
N GLY A 233 -10.65 12.36 -4.04
CA GLY A 233 -11.38 11.65 -2.98
C GLY A 233 -12.18 10.44 -3.46
N LEU A 234 -11.52 9.50 -4.11
CA LEU A 234 -12.16 8.32 -4.73
C LEU A 234 -12.34 7.18 -3.73
N MET A 235 -13.46 7.21 -3.01
CA MET A 235 -13.86 6.14 -2.10
C MET A 235 -15.05 5.35 -2.64
N LEU A 236 -15.00 4.03 -2.46
CA LEU A 236 -16.09 3.11 -2.75
C LEU A 236 -17.12 3.16 -1.62
N ASP A 237 -18.33 3.58 -1.95
CA ASP A 237 -19.45 3.56 -1.01
C ASP A 237 -20.62 2.73 -1.57
N THR A 238 -21.79 2.87 -0.95
CA THR A 238 -23.00 2.16 -1.36
C THR A 238 -23.90 2.98 -2.29
N LYS A 239 -23.49 4.19 -2.69
CA LYS A 239 -24.29 5.07 -3.54
C LYS A 239 -24.22 4.60 -4.99
N GLN A 240 -25.37 4.49 -5.65
CA GLN A 240 -25.43 3.97 -7.03
C GLN A 240 -24.83 4.94 -8.05
N ASP A 241 -24.82 6.22 -7.74
CA ASP A 241 -24.21 7.30 -8.50
C ASP A 241 -22.74 7.56 -8.13
N ASN A 242 -22.14 6.68 -7.30
CA ASN A 242 -20.72 6.75 -6.99
C ASN A 242 -19.89 6.61 -8.28
N PHE A 243 -18.94 7.52 -8.46
CA PHE A 243 -18.17 7.60 -9.68
C PHE A 243 -17.36 6.33 -9.99
N LEU A 244 -16.80 5.64 -8.98
CA LEU A 244 -16.09 4.38 -9.18
C LEU A 244 -17.05 3.25 -9.58
N ILE A 245 -18.24 3.20 -8.98
CA ILE A 245 -19.29 2.22 -9.32
C ILE A 245 -19.77 2.42 -10.76
N LEU A 246 -20.05 3.67 -11.16
CA LEU A 246 -20.45 3.98 -12.54
C LEU A 246 -19.33 3.69 -13.54
N SER A 247 -18.09 4.03 -13.20
CA SER A 247 -16.93 3.76 -14.06
C SER A 247 -16.70 2.27 -14.27
N ILE A 248 -16.75 1.45 -13.21
CA ILE A 248 -16.57 0.00 -13.34
C ILE A 248 -17.75 -0.64 -14.10
N HIS A 249 -18.94 -0.06 -14.03
CA HIS A 249 -20.09 -0.48 -14.82
C HIS A 249 -19.88 -0.23 -16.31
N ALA A 250 -19.40 0.96 -16.68
CA ALA A 250 -19.03 1.28 -18.04
C ALA A 250 -17.91 0.37 -18.57
N PHE A 251 -16.88 0.10 -17.76
CA PHE A 251 -15.82 -0.85 -18.12
C PHE A 251 -16.32 -2.28 -18.27
N LYS A 252 -17.23 -2.74 -17.39
CA LYS A 252 -17.88 -4.05 -17.55
C LYS A 252 -18.56 -4.16 -18.91
N GLN A 253 -19.33 -3.14 -19.31
CA GLN A 253 -20.01 -3.14 -20.60
C GLN A 253 -18.99 -3.22 -21.74
N TYR A 254 -17.94 -2.41 -21.70
CA TYR A 254 -16.87 -2.40 -22.71
C TYR A 254 -16.15 -3.76 -22.82
N TRP A 255 -15.83 -4.39 -21.68
CA TRP A 255 -15.20 -5.71 -21.66
C TRP A 255 -16.10 -6.79 -22.27
N CYS A 256 -17.40 -6.75 -21.99
CA CYS A 256 -18.37 -7.69 -22.55
C CYS A 256 -18.62 -7.44 -24.05
N ASP A 257 -18.79 -6.19 -24.46
CA ASP A 257 -19.24 -5.84 -25.81
C ASP A 257 -18.09 -5.77 -26.81
N ASP A 258 -17.01 -5.06 -26.48
CA ASP A 258 -15.91 -4.82 -27.40
C ASP A 258 -14.82 -5.89 -27.28
N LYS A 259 -14.51 -6.30 -26.04
CA LYS A 259 -13.49 -7.34 -25.79
C LYS A 259 -14.07 -8.76 -25.75
N LYS A 260 -15.39 -8.91 -25.84
CA LYS A 260 -16.10 -10.20 -25.84
C LYS A 260 -15.74 -11.09 -24.63
N MET A 261 -15.42 -10.47 -23.50
CA MET A 261 -15.05 -11.17 -22.27
C MET A 261 -16.28 -11.75 -21.57
N LYS A 262 -16.13 -12.94 -20.99
CA LYS A 262 -17.13 -13.53 -20.11
C LYS A 262 -16.78 -13.23 -18.67
N LEU A 263 -17.50 -12.28 -18.07
CA LEU A 263 -17.26 -11.84 -16.71
C LEU A 263 -18.27 -12.46 -15.72
N PRO A 264 -17.88 -12.63 -14.44
CA PRO A 264 -18.81 -13.04 -13.39
C PRO A 264 -19.94 -12.01 -13.21
N SER A 265 -21.10 -12.46 -12.73
CA SER A 265 -22.23 -11.57 -12.39
C SER A 265 -22.16 -11.02 -10.97
N ALA A 266 -21.36 -11.64 -10.10
CA ALA A 266 -21.28 -11.27 -8.70
C ALA A 266 -20.43 -10.00 -8.50
N GLY A 267 -21.02 -8.99 -7.87
CA GLY A 267 -20.34 -7.73 -7.54
C GLY A 267 -19.11 -7.92 -6.65
N SER A 268 -19.01 -9.03 -5.91
CA SER A 268 -17.82 -9.38 -5.13
C SER A 268 -16.56 -9.51 -5.96
N ALA A 269 -16.65 -9.98 -7.22
CA ALA A 269 -15.48 -10.07 -8.10
C ALA A 269 -14.98 -8.68 -8.53
N PHE A 270 -15.91 -7.77 -8.82
CA PHE A 270 -15.60 -6.38 -9.18
C PHE A 270 -15.11 -5.58 -7.99
N CYS A 271 -15.72 -5.75 -6.82
CA CYS A 271 -15.27 -5.11 -5.59
C CYS A 271 -13.85 -5.55 -5.25
N LYS A 272 -13.55 -6.85 -5.41
CA LYS A 272 -12.21 -7.39 -5.25
C LYS A 272 -11.23 -6.73 -6.22
N PHE A 273 -11.55 -6.69 -7.51
CA PHE A 273 -10.72 -6.01 -8.50
C PHE A 273 -10.46 -4.55 -8.14
N LEU A 274 -11.50 -3.79 -7.79
CA LEU A 274 -11.35 -2.38 -7.45
C LEU A 274 -10.51 -2.14 -6.20
N MET A 275 -10.66 -2.98 -5.18
CA MET A 275 -9.95 -2.76 -3.92
C MET A 275 -8.56 -3.41 -3.87
N GLU A 276 -8.39 -4.59 -4.46
CA GLU A 276 -7.13 -5.35 -4.42
C GLU A 276 -6.23 -5.05 -5.61
N ASP A 277 -6.79 -4.86 -6.81
CA ASP A 277 -6.01 -4.66 -8.03
C ASP A 277 -5.92 -3.17 -8.41
N CYS A 278 -7.00 -2.40 -8.21
CA CYS A 278 -7.02 -0.96 -8.44
C CYS A 278 -6.76 -0.11 -7.18
N LEU A 279 -6.74 -0.72 -5.98
CA LEU A 279 -6.40 -0.09 -4.70
C LEU A 279 -7.34 1.03 -4.23
N PHE A 280 -8.62 1.01 -4.62
CA PHE A 280 -9.61 1.93 -4.06
C PHE A 280 -10.04 1.53 -2.65
N GLU A 281 -10.28 2.54 -1.80
CA GLU A 281 -10.68 2.33 -0.41
C GLU A 281 -12.19 2.34 -0.23
N LEU A 282 -12.68 1.69 0.83
CA LEU A 282 -14.07 1.84 1.26
C LEU A 282 -14.26 3.19 1.92
N GLY A 283 -15.34 3.87 1.56
CA GLY A 283 -15.76 5.10 2.19
C GLY A 283 -16.38 4.86 3.57
N GLU A 284 -16.74 5.98 4.18
CA GLU A 284 -17.48 6.02 5.43
C GLU A 284 -18.95 6.35 5.15
N ASP A 285 -19.84 5.87 6.03
CA ASP A 285 -21.23 6.27 6.02
C ASP A 285 -21.41 7.71 6.54
N GLU A 286 -22.66 8.21 6.51
CA GLU A 286 -22.98 9.57 6.96
C GLU A 286 -22.68 9.80 8.46
N GLN A 287 -22.44 8.74 9.24
CA GLN A 287 -22.07 8.80 10.64
C GLN A 287 -20.56 8.62 10.87
N GLY A 288 -19.75 8.54 9.81
CA GLY A 288 -18.30 8.34 9.90
C GLY A 288 -17.87 6.90 10.18
N ASN A 289 -18.77 5.91 10.05
CA ASN A 289 -18.40 4.50 10.21
C ASN A 289 -17.95 3.90 8.88
N LYS A 290 -16.93 3.03 8.91
CA LYS A 290 -16.50 2.29 7.73
C LYS A 290 -17.65 1.47 7.13
N ILE A 291 -17.88 1.66 5.83
CA ILE A 291 -18.90 0.92 5.09
C ILE A 291 -18.54 -0.57 5.07
N LYS A 292 -19.56 -1.42 5.26
CA LYS A 292 -19.38 -2.88 5.19
C LYS A 292 -19.14 -3.32 3.75
N LEU A 293 -18.10 -4.12 3.53
CA LEU A 293 -17.77 -4.71 2.24
C LEU A 293 -18.95 -5.47 1.59
N SER A 294 -19.73 -6.19 2.40
CA SER A 294 -20.93 -6.90 1.92
C SER A 294 -21.95 -5.96 1.27
N SER A 295 -22.11 -4.75 1.81
CA SER A 295 -23.05 -3.76 1.28
C SER A 295 -22.61 -3.24 -0.09
N VAL A 296 -21.30 -3.00 -0.26
CA VAL A 296 -20.75 -2.58 -1.56
C VAL A 296 -20.87 -3.69 -2.60
N ASN A 297 -20.60 -4.94 -2.22
CA ASN A 297 -20.80 -6.11 -3.09
C ASN A 297 -22.25 -6.21 -3.60
N ASP A 298 -23.23 -5.98 -2.71
CA ASP A 298 -24.65 -6.03 -3.07
C ASP A 298 -25.03 -4.87 -4.00
N THR A 299 -24.52 -3.66 -3.74
CA THR A 299 -24.71 -2.51 -4.63
C THR A 299 -24.12 -2.76 -6.01
N LEU A 300 -22.86 -3.22 -6.09
CA LEU A 300 -22.21 -3.56 -7.36
C LEU A 300 -22.99 -4.64 -8.11
N THR A 301 -23.42 -5.71 -7.43
CA THR A 301 -24.21 -6.77 -8.07
C THR A 301 -25.48 -6.21 -8.73
N ARG A 302 -26.16 -5.28 -8.05
CA ARG A 302 -27.41 -4.66 -8.53
C ARG A 302 -27.19 -3.66 -9.65
N VAL A 303 -26.14 -2.85 -9.57
CA VAL A 303 -25.82 -1.86 -10.61
C VAL A 303 -25.34 -2.57 -11.88
N LEU A 304 -24.37 -3.48 -11.72
CA LEU A 304 -23.75 -4.21 -12.81
C LEU A 304 -24.69 -5.21 -13.50
N SER A 305 -25.81 -5.60 -12.89
CA SER A 305 -26.81 -6.44 -13.55
C SER A 305 -27.64 -5.72 -14.61
N LYS A 306 -27.56 -4.38 -14.67
CA LYS A 306 -28.26 -3.57 -15.67
C LYS A 306 -27.33 -3.34 -16.86
N ASP A 307 -27.87 -3.31 -18.06
CA ASP A 307 -27.12 -2.87 -19.23
C ASP A 307 -27.15 -1.35 -19.32
N LEU A 308 -26.01 -0.76 -19.67
CA LEU A 308 -25.97 0.65 -20.05
C LEU A 308 -26.47 0.77 -21.49
N ASN A 309 -27.23 1.81 -21.79
CA ASN A 309 -27.58 2.08 -23.18
C ASN A 309 -26.36 2.66 -23.92
N GLU A 310 -26.35 2.55 -25.25
CA GLU A 310 -25.22 2.97 -26.09
C GLU A 310 -24.92 4.48 -26.04
N TYR A 311 -25.86 5.28 -25.54
CA TYR A 311 -25.73 6.73 -25.36
C TYR A 311 -25.44 7.13 -23.91
N ASP A 312 -25.19 6.16 -23.03
CA ASP A 312 -24.88 6.44 -21.65
C ASP A 312 -23.56 7.21 -21.56
N GLY A 313 -23.59 8.31 -20.80
CA GLY A 313 -22.47 9.25 -20.73
C GLY A 313 -21.19 8.61 -20.20
N ASP A 314 -21.29 7.65 -19.29
CA ASP A 314 -20.13 6.96 -18.73
C ASP A 314 -19.59 5.91 -19.70
N TYR A 315 -20.47 5.18 -20.41
CA TYR A 315 -20.06 4.23 -21.43
C TYR A 315 -19.38 4.91 -22.64
N LEU A 316 -19.93 6.04 -23.09
CA LEU A 316 -19.31 6.85 -24.15
C LEU A 316 -17.97 7.42 -23.72
N ALA A 317 -17.82 7.80 -22.46
CA ALA A 317 -16.56 8.31 -21.93
C ALA A 317 -15.47 7.23 -21.92
N VAL A 318 -15.81 6.00 -21.50
CA VAL A 318 -14.88 4.85 -21.56
C VAL A 318 -14.50 4.54 -23.00
N ASN A 319 -15.46 4.48 -23.93
CA ASN A 319 -15.15 4.21 -25.34
C ASN A 319 -14.21 5.26 -25.96
N ARG A 320 -14.45 6.54 -25.72
CA ARG A 320 -13.55 7.62 -26.18
C ARG A 320 -12.17 7.49 -25.56
N PHE A 321 -12.09 7.22 -24.26
CA PHE A 321 -10.82 7.00 -23.58
C PHE A 321 -10.06 5.83 -24.22
N MET A 322 -10.72 4.69 -24.43
CA MET A 322 -10.09 3.49 -25.00
C MET A 322 -9.60 3.71 -26.43
N GLN A 323 -10.31 4.49 -27.26
CA GLN A 323 -9.83 4.87 -28.59
C GLN A 323 -8.50 5.62 -28.53
N HIS A 324 -8.41 6.65 -27.69
CA HIS A 324 -7.16 7.42 -27.53
C HIS A 324 -6.05 6.61 -26.87
N PHE A 325 -6.39 5.79 -25.88
CA PHE A 325 -5.44 4.96 -25.14
C PHE A 325 -4.77 3.91 -26.04
N LEU A 326 -5.49 3.37 -27.02
CA LEU A 326 -4.95 2.39 -27.97
C LEU A 326 -4.19 3.05 -29.14
N GLU A 327 -4.46 4.33 -29.44
CA GLU A 327 -3.81 5.08 -30.52
C GLU A 327 -2.49 5.75 -30.11
N SER A 328 -2.24 5.94 -28.81
CA SER A 328 -0.93 6.33 -28.29
C SER A 328 -0.14 5.10 -27.85
N PRO A 329 0.74 4.54 -28.70
CA PRO A 329 1.75 3.62 -28.21
C PRO A 329 2.73 4.44 -27.37
N PHE A 330 2.94 4.02 -26.12
CA PHE A 330 4.13 4.41 -25.38
C PHE A 330 5.39 3.99 -26.13
#